data_AF-A0A7Y7BAR8-F1
#
_entry.id   AF-A0A7Y7BAR8-F1
#
_cell.length_a   1.000
_cell.length_b   1.000
_cell.length_c   1.000
_cell.angle_alpha   90.00
_cell.angle_beta   90.00
_cell.angle_gamma   90.00
#
_symmetry.space_group_name_H-M   'P 1'
#
loop_
_entity.id
_entity.type
_entity.pdbx_description
1 polymer ?
#
loop_
_entity_poly.entity_id
_entity_poly.type
_entity_poly.pdbx_seq_one_letter_code
_entity_poly.pdbx_strand_id
1 'polypeptide(L)' 'RVRIGGGWDAYDMLVSSGDVDLDGRSDLLARDHDGVLWLYKGNGNQNDPFENRIRIGGGWDQYTNLF' A
#
# COMPACT_ATOMS: atom_id res chain seq x y z
N ARG A 1 0.95 -16.95 9.98
CA ARG A 1 0.21 -15.67 9.86
C ARG A 1 0.92 -14.65 10.73
N VAL A 2 1.27 -13.49 10.18
CA VAL A 2 1.84 -12.37 10.94
C VAL A 2 0.81 -11.25 10.91
N ARG A 3 0.58 -10.61 12.06
CA ARG A 3 -0.28 -9.42 12.11
C ARG A 3 0.56 -8.20 11.78
N ILE A 4 0.26 -7.55 10.67
CA ILE A 4 0.94 -6.34 10.24
C ILE A 4 0.08 -5.16 10.70
N GLY A 5 0.25 -4.67 11.92
CA GLY A 5 -0.48 -3.49 12.42
C GLY A 5 -2.02 -3.60 12.48
N GLY A 6 -2.69 -2.45 12.47
CA GLY A 6 -4.16 -2.31 12.47
C GLY A 6 -4.57 -1.05 11.70
N GLY A 7 -5.87 -0.86 11.46
CA GLY A 7 -6.38 0.29 10.70
C GLY A 7 -6.44 0.07 9.18
N TRP A 8 -6.33 -1.18 8.72
CA TRP A 8 -6.47 -1.53 7.30
C TRP A 8 -7.88 -1.33 6.76
N ASP A 9 -8.89 -1.25 7.64
CA ASP A 9 -10.28 -0.95 7.28
C ASP A 9 -10.45 0.46 6.70
N ALA A 10 -9.43 1.32 6.85
CA ALA A 10 -9.39 2.64 6.22
C ALA A 10 -9.18 2.58 4.69
N TYR A 11 -8.83 1.40 4.15
CA TYR A 11 -8.53 1.21 2.74
C TYR A 11 -9.65 0.45 2.03
N ASP A 12 -10.08 0.95 0.88
CA ASP A 12 -11.08 0.31 0.03
C ASP A 12 -10.45 -0.61 -1.03
N MET A 13 -9.16 -0.40 -1.33
CA MET A 13 -8.39 -1.22 -2.26
C MET A 13 -6.95 -1.40 -1.78
N LEU A 14 -6.48 -2.65 -1.77
CA LEU A 14 -5.13 -3.04 -1.34
C LEU A 14 -4.51 -3.95 -2.37
N VAL A 15 -3.37 -3.57 -2.93
CA VAL A 15 -2.72 -4.39 -3.95
C VAL A 15 -1.21 -4.32 -3.90
N SER A 16 -0.63 -5.52 -3.90
CA SER A 16 0.78 -5.75 -4.12
C SER A 16 1.09 -5.63 -5.60
N SER A 17 1.49 -4.45 -6.06
CA SER A 17 1.92 -4.23 -7.45
C SER A 17 3.31 -4.80 -7.76
N GLY A 18 4.01 -5.35 -6.75
CA GLY A 18 5.37 -5.87 -6.89
C GLY A 18 6.38 -4.88 -6.31
N ASP A 19 7.51 -4.70 -6.97
CA ASP A 19 8.56 -3.76 -6.59
C ASP A 19 8.35 -2.42 -7.33
N VAL A 20 7.69 -1.46 -6.66
CA VAL A 20 7.27 -0.18 -7.25
C VAL A 20 8.41 0.83 -7.21
N ASP A 21 9.22 0.77 -6.16
CA ASP A 21 10.34 1.67 -5.95
C ASP A 21 11.69 1.15 -6.48
N LEU A 22 11.70 -0.08 -7.00
CA LEU A 22 12.85 -0.78 -7.58
C LEU A 22 13.96 -1.11 -6.56
N ASP A 23 13.59 -1.32 -5.29
CA ASP A 23 14.52 -1.67 -4.22
C ASP A 23 14.75 -3.19 -4.05
N GLY A 24 14.09 -3.99 -4.89
CA GLY A 24 14.14 -5.45 -4.89
C GLY A 24 13.20 -6.10 -3.89
N ARG A 25 12.28 -5.35 -3.28
CA ARG A 25 11.32 -5.84 -2.27
C ARG A 25 9.90 -5.61 -2.78
N SER A 26 8.96 -6.36 -2.22
CA SER A 26 7.55 -6.19 -2.59
C SER A 26 6.93 -5.04 -1.82
N ASP A 27 6.34 -4.12 -2.56
CA ASP A 27 5.58 -2.97 -2.09
C ASP A 27 4.08 -3.24 -2.12
N LEU A 28 3.36 -2.44 -1.34
CA LEU A 28 1.90 -2.44 -1.28
C LEU A 28 1.37 -1.05 -1.63
N LEU A 29 0.44 -1.00 -2.58
CA LEU A 29 -0.38 0.16 -2.87
C LEU A 29 -1.71 0.03 -2.14
N ALA A 30 -2.14 1.09 -1.49
CA ALA A 30 -3.38 1.15 -0.74
C ALA A 30 -4.15 2.41 -1.12
N ARG A 31 -5.41 2.28 -1.52
CA ARG A 31 -6.31 3.41 -1.73
C ARG A 31 -7.27 3.50 -0.54
N ASP A 32 -7.40 4.70 0.01
CA ASP A 32 -8.39 4.97 1.06
C ASP A 32 -9.75 5.38 0.48
N HIS A 33 -10.77 5.38 1.36
CA HIS A 33 -12.15 5.75 0.98
C HIS A 33 -12.27 7.20 0.47
N ASP A 34 -11.28 8.05 0.73
CA ASP A 34 -11.22 9.44 0.22
C ASP A 34 -10.54 9.51 -1.17
N GLY A 35 -10.19 8.37 -1.76
CA GLY A 35 -9.54 8.29 -3.07
C GLY A 35 -8.06 8.67 -3.06
N VAL A 36 -7.40 8.67 -1.89
CA VAL A 36 -5.96 8.90 -1.77
C VAL A 36 -5.21 7.59 -1.91
N LEU A 37 -4.21 7.58 -2.79
CA LEU A 37 -3.30 6.46 -2.97
C LEU A 37 -2.07 6.62 -2.08
N TRP A 38 -1.75 5.53 -1.39
CA TRP A 38 -0.64 5.39 -0.47
C TRP A 38 0.29 4.27 -0.94
N LEU A 39 1.59 4.51 -0.80
CA LEU A 39 2.65 3.53 -1.03
C LEU A 39 3.19 3.05 0.32
N TYR A 40 3.26 1.74 0.48
CA TYR A 40 3.89 1.04 1.59
C TYR A 40 5.10 0.30 1.05
N LYS A 41 6.28 0.89 1.26
CA LYS A 41 7.54 0.31 0.78
C LYS A 41 7.90 -0.94 1.57
N GLY A 42 8.30 -2.00 0.90
CA GLY A 42 8.80 -3.21 1.55
C GLY A 42 10.12 -2.96 2.26
N ASN A 43 10.26 -3.34 3.53
CA ASN A 43 11.54 -3.22 4.27
C ASN A 43 12.21 -4.58 4.53
N GLY A 44 11.61 -5.67 4.01
CA GLY A 44 12.05 -7.08 4.11
C GLY A 44 12.04 -7.70 5.50
N ASN A 45 11.49 -7.03 6.52
CA ASN A 45 11.24 -7.63 7.82
C ASN A 45 9.88 -8.33 7.80
N GLN A 46 9.83 -9.67 7.87
CA GLN A 46 8.56 -10.40 7.83
C GLN A 46 7.59 -10.06 8.98
N ASN A 47 8.10 -9.55 10.11
CA ASN A 47 7.28 -9.19 11.27
C ASN A 47 6.75 -7.75 11.23
N ASP A 48 7.37 -6.89 10.41
CA ASP A 48 6.99 -5.51 10.19
C ASP A 48 7.38 -5.11 8.77
N PRO A 49 6.68 -5.62 7.74
CA PRO A 49 7.20 -5.66 6.37
C PRO A 49 7.19 -4.35 5.62
N PHE A 50 6.56 -3.30 6.16
CA PHE A 50 6.41 -2.04 5.46
C PHE A 50 7.01 -0.88 6.22
N GLU A 51 7.59 0.07 5.51
CA GLU A 51 7.93 1.38 6.06
C GLU A 51 6.68 2.23 6.34
N ASN A 52 6.89 3.45 6.85
CA ASN A 52 5.84 4.44 6.96
C ASN A 52 5.22 4.71 5.58
N ARG A 53 3.88 4.73 5.53
CA ARG A 53 3.16 5.00 4.29
C ARG A 53 3.52 6.37 3.70
N ILE A 54 3.67 6.41 2.38
CA ILE A 54 3.93 7.61 1.61
C ILE A 54 2.69 7.96 0.81
N ARG A 55 2.25 9.23 0.84
CA ARG A 55 1.13 9.69 0.02
C ARG A 55 1.60 9.90 -1.42
N ILE A 56 1.00 9.17 -2.37
CA ILE A 56 1.22 9.40 -3.81
C ILE A 56 0.36 10.59 -4.27
N GLY A 57 -0.93 10.59 -3.96
CA GLY A 57 -1.86 11.64 -4.40
C GLY A 57 -3.32 11.28 -4.20
N GLY A 58 -4.24 12.23 -4.45
CA GLY A 58 -5.69 12.01 -4.42
C GLY A 58 -6.31 11.86 -5.81
N GLY A 59 -7.60 11.50 -5.88
CA GLY A 59 -8.36 11.36 -7.13
C GLY A 59 -8.28 9.96 -7.75
N TRP A 60 -7.82 8.96 -6.99
CA TRP A 60 -7.70 7.58 -7.45
C TRP A 60 -9.00 6.77 -7.33
N ASP A 61 -10.04 7.36 -6.72
CA ASP A 61 -11.41 6.86 -6.68
C ASP A 61 -12.07 6.79 -8.07
N GLN A 62 -11.51 7.52 -9.05
CA GLN A 62 -11.95 7.47 -10.44
C GLN A 62 -11.62 6.15 -11.16
N TYR A 63 -10.66 5.38 -10.62
CA TYR A 63 -10.23 4.11 -11.19
C TYR A 63 -10.89 2.94 -10.46
N THR A 64 -11.61 2.07 -11.17
CA THR A 64 -12.23 0.90 -10.54
C THR A 64 -11.20 -0.15 -10.12
N ASN A 65 -10.13 -0.32 -10.91
CA ASN A 65 -9.01 -1.23 -10.64
C ASN A 65 -7.69 -0.49 -10.82
N LEU A 66 -6.69 -0.87 -10.04
CA LEU A 66 -5.35 -0.27 -10.11
C LEU A 66 -4.37 -1.06 -11.02
N PHE A 67 -4.77 -2.24 -11.53
CA PHE A 67 -4.11 -3.09 -12.57
C PHE A 67 -5.08 -4.17 -13.05
#